data_AF-A0A286FG93-F1
#
_entry.id   AF-A0A286FG93-F1
#
_cell.length_a   1.000
_cell.length_b   1.000
_cell.length_c   1.000
_cell.angle_alpha   90.00
_cell.angle_beta   90.00
_cell.angle_gamma   90.00
#
_symmetry.space_group_name_H-M   'P 1'
#
loop_
_entity.id
_entity.type
_entity.pdbx_description
1 polymer ?
#
loop_
_entity_poly.entity_id
_entity_poly.type
_entity_poly.pdbx_seq_one_letter_code
_entity_poly.pdbx_strand_id
1 'polypeptide(L)'
;MSYPIHVLKFRDGEPVPMKEAVIREVLGPVTVGGMPDRGLPEWWNLRTPDGGEAEVYGDATSLSFTHVSSGLVLDALAELARRAGAVIMPHECPVLLQREHDRRHLPDDDMRAHAVVVPHAGWSGRAIEQVVRPLPEPPQRPVLPRFAYHSLVGVVAPADEPCVCCGQVRGWVYTGPVFGAEAPDAGICPYCIAFGKAAARYGATFNDVIDGDVPDEVARGILERTPGIPSWQSPRWLTHCGDAAEYLEALDADGQPASYLFRCRVCGTSLAYSDFT
;
A
#
# COMPACT_ATOMS: atom_id res chain seq x y z
N MET A 1 4.63 5.20 -27.83
CA MET A 1 3.32 5.80 -28.18
C MET A 1 2.89 6.63 -26.99
N SER A 2 2.61 7.91 -27.17
CA SER A 2 2.00 8.73 -26.10
C SER A 2 0.48 8.63 -26.21
N TYR A 3 -0.15 8.34 -25.09
CA TYR A 3 -1.61 8.28 -25.00
C TYR A 3 -2.13 9.69 -24.67
N PRO A 4 -3.02 10.27 -25.49
CA PRO A 4 -3.49 11.62 -25.25
C PRO A 4 -4.36 11.71 -23.99
N ILE A 5 -4.29 12.85 -23.33
CA ILE A 5 -5.25 13.28 -22.31
C ILE A 5 -6.03 14.45 -22.91
N HIS A 6 -7.35 14.36 -22.93
CA HIS A 6 -8.17 15.47 -23.38
C HIS A 6 -8.78 16.25 -22.21
N VAL A 7 -8.87 17.57 -22.36
CA VAL A 7 -9.62 18.44 -21.45
C VAL A 7 -10.75 19.08 -22.26
N LEU A 8 -11.98 18.68 -21.94
CA LEU A 8 -13.20 19.16 -22.61
C LEU A 8 -14.22 19.63 -21.60
N LYS A 9 -15.03 20.60 -21.98
CA LYS A 9 -16.22 20.98 -21.22
C LYS A 9 -17.44 20.48 -21.96
N PHE A 10 -18.33 19.78 -21.26
CA PHE A 10 -19.60 19.33 -21.83
C PHE A 10 -20.78 20.12 -21.29
N ARG A 11 -21.80 20.28 -22.13
CA ARG A 11 -23.13 20.74 -21.74
C ARG A 11 -24.16 19.97 -22.54
N ASP A 12 -25.02 19.26 -21.81
CA ASP A 12 -26.16 18.53 -22.37
C ASP A 12 -25.75 17.54 -23.48
N GLY A 13 -24.61 16.88 -23.27
CA GLY A 13 -24.03 15.89 -24.18
C GLY A 13 -23.05 16.46 -25.21
N GLU A 14 -23.02 17.78 -25.40
CA GLU A 14 -22.20 18.41 -26.44
C GLU A 14 -20.95 19.09 -25.86
N PRO A 15 -19.79 19.00 -26.53
CA PRO A 15 -18.62 19.76 -26.15
C PRO A 15 -18.86 21.25 -26.41
N VAL A 16 -18.55 22.08 -25.42
CA VAL A 16 -18.71 23.53 -25.47
C VAL A 16 -17.38 24.23 -25.23
N PRO A 17 -17.14 25.41 -25.82
CA PRO A 17 -15.91 26.15 -25.61
C PRO A 17 -15.65 26.50 -24.14
N MET A 18 -14.45 26.18 -23.67
CA MET A 18 -13.86 26.73 -22.47
C MET A 18 -13.52 28.22 -22.70
N LYS A 19 -13.46 29.00 -21.61
CA LYS A 19 -13.07 30.41 -21.72
C LYS A 19 -11.59 30.50 -22.09
N GLU A 20 -11.26 31.12 -23.22
CA GLU A 20 -9.87 31.31 -23.66
C GLU A 20 -9.01 32.01 -22.60
N ALA A 21 -9.57 33.00 -21.90
CA ALA A 21 -8.88 33.66 -20.79
C ALA A 21 -8.40 32.68 -19.69
N VAL A 22 -9.21 31.67 -19.36
CA VAL A 22 -8.84 30.65 -18.37
C VAL A 22 -7.72 29.76 -18.90
N ILE A 23 -7.79 29.34 -20.16
CA ILE A 23 -6.74 28.54 -20.81
C ILE A 23 -5.40 29.30 -20.76
N ARG A 24 -5.43 30.58 -21.12
CA ARG A 24 -4.25 31.45 -21.12
C ARG A 24 -3.66 31.68 -19.74
N GLU A 25 -4.51 31.95 -18.76
CA GLU A 25 -4.06 32.19 -17.39
C GLU A 25 -3.41 30.95 -16.77
N VAL A 26 -3.90 29.75 -17.09
CA VAL A 26 -3.36 28.50 -16.53
C VAL A 26 -2.15 27.99 -17.32
N LEU A 27 -2.24 27.91 -18.64
CA LEU A 27 -1.20 27.29 -19.48
C LEU A 27 -0.16 28.29 -20.00
N GLY A 28 -0.50 29.58 -20.10
CA GLY A 28 0.40 30.61 -20.62
C GLY A 28 1.72 30.72 -19.86
N PRO A 29 1.74 30.71 -18.50
CA PRO A 29 2.98 30.75 -17.73
C PRO A 29 3.95 29.59 -17.99
N VAL A 30 3.43 28.46 -18.48
CA VAL A 30 4.20 27.23 -18.74
C VAL A 30 4.33 26.93 -20.23
N THR A 31 3.83 27.81 -21.11
CA THR A 31 3.98 27.68 -22.57
C THR A 31 5.40 28.06 -22.99
N VAL A 32 6.09 27.14 -23.65
CA VAL A 32 7.42 27.36 -24.20
C VAL A 32 7.36 28.42 -25.29
N GLY A 33 8.18 29.47 -25.16
CA GLY A 33 8.19 30.59 -26.10
C GLY A 33 7.08 31.63 -25.89
N GLY A 34 6.21 31.42 -24.89
CA GLY A 34 5.09 32.29 -24.57
C GLY A 34 3.87 32.08 -25.47
N MET A 35 2.71 32.54 -25.01
CA MET A 35 1.47 32.54 -25.81
C MET A 35 1.37 33.80 -26.69
N PRO A 36 0.74 33.71 -27.87
CA PRO A 36 0.43 34.86 -28.71
C PRO A 36 -0.58 35.79 -28.04
N ASP A 37 -0.61 37.08 -28.41
CA ASP A 37 -1.51 38.09 -27.79
C ASP A 37 -3.01 37.81 -27.99
N ARG A 38 -3.37 37.09 -29.06
CA ARG A 38 -4.77 36.75 -29.43
C ARG A 38 -4.85 35.37 -30.07
N GLY A 39 -5.94 34.65 -29.79
CA GLY A 39 -6.17 33.28 -30.25
C GLY A 39 -5.22 32.24 -29.65
N LEU A 40 -5.63 30.99 -29.59
CA LEU A 40 -4.74 29.89 -29.19
C LEU A 40 -3.86 29.49 -30.37
N PRO A 41 -2.59 29.09 -30.15
CA PRO A 41 -1.79 28.45 -31.19
C PRO A 41 -2.48 27.16 -31.66
N GLU A 42 -2.22 26.74 -32.89
CA GLU A 42 -2.70 25.43 -33.39
C GLU A 42 -2.05 24.26 -32.63
N TRP A 43 -0.78 24.43 -32.27
CA TRP A 43 -0.02 23.53 -31.41
C TRP A 43 1.02 24.32 -30.61
N TRP A 44 1.35 23.87 -29.40
CA TRP A 44 2.41 24.46 -28.59
C TRP A 44 2.94 23.48 -27.54
N ASN A 45 4.11 23.78 -26.98
CA ASN A 45 4.73 22.97 -25.93
C ASN A 45 4.55 23.59 -24.56
N LEU A 46 4.38 22.76 -23.54
CA LEU A 46 4.43 23.13 -22.14
C LEU A 46 5.74 22.66 -21.52
N ARG A 47 6.29 23.47 -20.61
CA ARG A 47 7.36 23.07 -19.70
C ARG A 47 7.12 23.67 -18.33
N THR A 48 6.98 22.82 -17.31
CA THR A 48 6.78 23.22 -15.92
C THR A 48 8.11 23.34 -15.15
N PRO A 49 8.16 24.05 -14.02
CA PRO A 49 9.41 24.28 -13.27
C PRO A 49 10.13 23.01 -12.76
N ASP A 50 9.39 21.92 -12.56
CA ASP A 50 9.93 20.61 -12.20
C ASP A 50 10.47 19.81 -13.40
N GLY A 51 10.47 20.41 -14.60
CA GLY A 51 10.90 19.76 -15.84
C GLY A 51 9.83 18.91 -16.51
N GLY A 52 8.59 18.92 -16.01
CA GLY A 52 7.45 18.28 -16.67
C GLY A 52 7.15 18.92 -18.04
N GLU A 53 6.73 18.10 -19.01
CA GLU A 53 6.48 18.52 -20.39
C GLU A 53 5.17 17.95 -20.91
N ALA A 54 4.58 18.64 -21.87
CA ALA A 54 3.48 18.14 -22.69
C ALA A 54 3.42 18.92 -24.00
N GLU A 55 2.92 18.28 -25.05
CA GLU A 55 2.51 18.92 -26.28
C GLU A 55 1.00 19.16 -26.23
N VAL A 56 0.55 20.32 -26.69
CA VAL A 56 -0.87 20.70 -26.70
C VAL A 56 -1.33 20.94 -28.13
N TYR A 57 -2.50 20.42 -28.45
CA TYR A 57 -3.19 20.59 -29.73
C TYR A 57 -4.65 20.99 -29.50
N GLY A 58 -5.24 21.66 -30.49
CA GLY A 58 -6.67 21.91 -30.56
C GLY A 58 -7.03 23.36 -30.24
N ASP A 59 -8.23 23.55 -29.68
CA ASP A 59 -8.83 24.87 -29.48
C ASP A 59 -9.58 24.97 -28.15
N ALA A 60 -10.34 26.05 -27.98
CA ALA A 60 -11.10 26.30 -26.77
C ALA A 60 -12.17 25.22 -26.48
N THR A 61 -12.64 24.49 -27.49
CA THR A 61 -13.65 23.43 -27.37
C THR A 61 -13.02 22.12 -26.91
N SER A 62 -11.82 21.81 -27.42
CA SER A 62 -11.12 20.57 -27.11
C SER A 62 -9.61 20.79 -27.12
N LEU A 63 -8.98 20.61 -25.96
CA LEU A 63 -7.53 20.55 -25.85
C LEU A 63 -7.07 19.10 -25.69
N SER A 64 -6.14 18.69 -26.54
CA SER A 64 -5.47 17.39 -26.48
C SER A 64 -4.04 17.56 -26.01
N PHE A 65 -3.64 16.79 -25.01
CA PHE A 65 -2.30 16.81 -24.44
C PHE A 65 -1.61 15.47 -24.71
N THR A 66 -0.47 15.51 -25.41
CA THR A 66 0.36 14.32 -25.69
C THR A 66 1.73 14.47 -25.06
N HIS A 67 2.50 13.38 -25.04
CA HIS A 67 3.83 13.32 -24.42
C HIS A 67 3.84 13.88 -22.97
N VAL A 68 2.76 13.63 -22.22
CA VAL A 68 2.57 14.20 -20.89
C VAL A 68 3.46 13.49 -19.87
N SER A 69 4.39 14.25 -19.28
CA SER A 69 5.23 13.81 -18.16
C SER A 69 4.44 13.73 -16.85
N SER A 70 5.01 13.04 -15.86
CA SER A 70 4.53 13.12 -14.48
C SER A 70 4.82 14.51 -13.87
N GLY A 71 4.20 14.84 -12.73
CA GLY A 71 4.50 16.05 -11.98
C GLY A 71 3.60 17.24 -12.31
N LEU A 72 4.14 18.46 -12.21
CA LEU A 72 3.37 19.71 -12.22
C LEU A 72 2.63 19.97 -13.54
N VAL A 73 3.01 19.33 -14.64
CA VAL A 73 2.24 19.43 -15.89
C VAL A 73 0.84 18.81 -15.72
N LEU A 74 0.71 17.71 -14.98
CA LEU A 74 -0.60 17.13 -14.65
C LEU A 74 -1.37 18.04 -13.69
N ASP A 75 -0.69 18.74 -12.77
CA ASP A 75 -1.34 19.75 -11.92
C ASP A 75 -1.87 20.94 -12.75
N ALA A 76 -1.17 21.33 -13.82
CA ALA A 76 -1.67 22.35 -14.74
C ALA A 76 -2.93 21.88 -15.50
N LEU A 77 -2.99 20.61 -15.93
CA LEU A 77 -4.20 20.02 -16.52
C LEU A 77 -5.36 19.97 -15.51
N ALA A 78 -5.08 19.55 -14.26
CA ALA A 78 -6.05 19.56 -13.18
C ALA A 78 -6.58 20.98 -12.94
N GLU A 79 -5.71 21.96 -12.81
CA GLU A 79 -6.09 23.35 -12.56
C GLU A 79 -6.91 23.95 -13.72
N LEU A 80 -6.53 23.65 -14.96
CA LEU A 80 -7.28 24.07 -16.14
C LEU A 80 -8.70 23.52 -16.09
N ALA A 81 -8.84 22.21 -15.91
CA ALA A 81 -10.14 21.57 -15.83
C ALA A 81 -10.99 22.11 -14.67
N ARG A 82 -10.35 22.38 -13.53
CA ARG A 82 -10.97 23.01 -12.36
C ARG A 82 -11.55 24.39 -12.68
N ARG A 83 -10.75 25.28 -13.26
CA ARG A 83 -11.17 26.66 -13.55
C ARG A 83 -12.13 26.76 -14.73
N ALA A 84 -12.03 25.87 -15.71
CA ALA A 84 -12.91 25.84 -16.87
C ALA A 84 -14.28 25.21 -16.57
N GLY A 85 -14.38 24.42 -15.49
CA GLY A 85 -15.51 23.52 -15.26
C GLY A 85 -15.55 22.43 -16.34
N ALA A 86 -14.38 21.91 -16.68
CA ALA A 86 -14.17 20.88 -17.68
C ALA A 86 -13.86 19.53 -17.01
N VAL A 87 -13.94 18.48 -17.81
CA VAL A 87 -13.63 17.09 -17.45
C VAL A 87 -12.27 16.73 -18.01
N ILE A 88 -11.62 15.73 -17.40
CA ILE A 88 -10.36 15.17 -17.90
C ILE A 88 -10.66 13.79 -18.46
N MET A 89 -10.27 13.55 -19.70
CA MET A 89 -10.52 12.31 -20.43
C MET A 89 -9.19 11.71 -20.87
N PRO A 90 -8.55 10.87 -20.04
CA PRO A 90 -7.39 10.13 -20.46
C PRO A 90 -7.78 8.98 -21.41
N HIS A 91 -6.94 8.69 -22.39
CA HIS A 91 -7.17 7.59 -23.34
C HIS A 91 -7.37 6.25 -22.62
N GLU A 92 -8.44 5.53 -23.00
CA GLU A 92 -8.81 4.21 -22.43
C GLU A 92 -8.95 4.18 -20.90
N CYS A 93 -9.16 5.33 -20.27
CA CYS A 93 -9.37 5.45 -18.84
C CYS A 93 -10.73 6.08 -18.53
N PRO A 94 -11.28 5.87 -17.32
CA PRO A 94 -12.44 6.61 -16.85
C PRO A 94 -12.27 8.13 -16.96
N VAL A 95 -13.35 8.81 -17.37
CA VAL A 95 -13.44 10.28 -17.35
C VAL A 95 -13.44 10.78 -15.91
N LEU A 96 -12.65 11.81 -15.62
CA LEU A 96 -12.58 12.42 -14.30
C LEU A 96 -13.47 13.67 -14.23
N LEU A 97 -14.36 13.66 -13.24
CA LEU A 97 -15.31 14.72 -12.92
C LEU A 97 -14.98 15.33 -11.57
N GLN A 98 -15.20 16.63 -11.41
CA GLN A 98 -15.06 17.28 -10.11
C GLN A 98 -16.30 17.15 -9.23
N ARG A 99 -17.47 17.01 -9.86
CA ARG A 99 -18.77 16.99 -9.19
C ARG A 99 -19.66 15.95 -9.84
N GLU A 100 -20.39 15.22 -9.00
CA GLU A 100 -21.40 14.22 -9.44
C GLU A 100 -22.44 14.85 -10.37
N HIS A 101 -22.82 16.10 -10.13
CA HIS A 101 -23.78 16.83 -10.96
C HIS A 101 -23.36 16.98 -12.43
N ASP A 102 -22.05 17.01 -12.72
CA ASP A 102 -21.52 17.21 -14.07
C ASP A 102 -21.65 15.93 -14.92
N ARG A 103 -21.84 14.76 -14.28
CA ARG A 103 -22.01 13.46 -14.95
C ARG A 103 -23.12 13.50 -15.99
N ARG A 104 -24.25 14.16 -15.70
CA ARG A 104 -25.39 14.24 -16.64
C ARG A 104 -25.06 14.94 -17.97
N HIS A 105 -24.01 15.75 -18.00
CA HIS A 105 -23.65 16.52 -19.19
C HIS A 105 -22.74 15.73 -20.13
N LEU A 106 -22.21 14.58 -19.72
CA LEU A 106 -21.42 13.68 -20.59
C LEU A 106 -22.28 13.13 -21.75
N PRO A 107 -21.68 12.86 -22.93
CA PRO A 107 -22.38 12.58 -24.18
C PRO A 107 -23.23 11.31 -24.15
N ASP A 108 -22.66 10.19 -23.68
CA ASP A 108 -23.30 8.88 -23.73
C ASP A 108 -23.37 8.19 -22.35
N ASP A 109 -24.21 7.16 -22.26
CA ASP A 109 -24.47 6.44 -21.01
C ASP A 109 -23.25 5.63 -20.53
N ASP A 110 -22.36 5.21 -21.43
CA ASP A 110 -21.15 4.46 -21.07
C ASP A 110 -20.16 5.36 -20.34
N MET A 111 -19.88 6.54 -20.89
CA MET A 111 -19.09 7.58 -20.24
C MET A 111 -19.70 7.99 -18.90
N ARG A 112 -21.03 8.12 -18.82
CA ARG A 112 -21.72 8.45 -17.55
C ARG A 112 -21.53 7.37 -16.50
N ALA A 113 -21.69 6.10 -16.88
CA ALA A 113 -21.61 4.97 -15.97
C ALA A 113 -20.20 4.79 -15.40
N HIS A 114 -19.17 5.00 -16.22
CA HIS A 114 -17.79 4.74 -15.84
C HIS A 114 -17.04 5.98 -15.32
N ALA A 115 -17.58 7.20 -15.48
CA ALA A 115 -16.93 8.41 -14.99
C ALA A 115 -16.65 8.34 -13.48
N VAL A 116 -15.45 8.76 -13.08
CA VAL A 116 -15.02 8.82 -11.69
C VAL A 116 -15.13 10.25 -11.19
N VAL A 117 -15.84 10.43 -10.08
CA VAL A 117 -15.91 11.73 -9.41
C VAL A 117 -14.76 11.84 -8.42
N VAL A 118 -13.86 12.79 -8.66
CA VAL A 118 -12.76 13.15 -7.76
C VAL A 118 -13.14 14.47 -7.07
N PRO A 119 -13.47 14.45 -5.76
CA PRO A 119 -13.87 15.65 -5.04
C PRO A 119 -12.78 16.71 -5.02
N HIS A 120 -13.16 17.98 -4.78
CA HIS A 120 -12.24 19.12 -4.77
C HIS A 120 -10.99 18.92 -3.90
N ALA A 121 -11.10 18.25 -2.75
CA ALA A 121 -9.96 17.99 -1.86
C ALA A 121 -8.91 17.03 -2.45
N GLY A 122 -9.30 16.17 -3.40
CA GLY A 122 -8.41 15.22 -4.09
C GLY A 122 -8.08 15.63 -5.52
N TRP A 123 -8.71 16.67 -6.06
CA TRP A 123 -8.52 17.11 -7.44
C TRP A 123 -7.11 17.69 -7.65
N SER A 124 -6.24 16.90 -8.27
CA SER A 124 -4.81 17.20 -8.43
C SER A 124 -4.21 16.46 -9.61
N GLY A 125 -3.00 16.84 -10.02
CA GLY A 125 -2.23 16.09 -11.01
C GLY A 125 -2.00 14.64 -10.59
N ARG A 126 -1.80 14.39 -9.29
CA ARG A 126 -1.68 13.04 -8.73
C ARG A 126 -2.93 12.18 -8.94
N ALA A 127 -4.13 12.76 -8.88
CA ALA A 127 -5.37 12.01 -9.15
C ALA A 127 -5.46 11.60 -10.63
N ILE A 128 -5.02 12.46 -11.54
CA ILE A 128 -4.89 12.11 -12.97
C ILE A 128 -3.86 11.01 -13.14
N GLU A 129 -2.69 11.16 -12.51
CA GLU A 129 -1.60 10.19 -12.58
C GLU A 129 -2.03 8.80 -12.11
N GLN A 130 -2.77 8.70 -10.99
CA GLN A 130 -3.29 7.43 -10.49
C GLN A 130 -4.23 6.71 -11.47
N VAL A 131 -4.89 7.46 -12.35
CA VAL A 131 -5.83 6.91 -13.34
C VAL A 131 -5.09 6.49 -14.61
N VAL A 132 -4.14 7.32 -15.08
CA VAL A 132 -3.38 7.08 -16.32
C VAL A 132 -2.23 6.08 -16.10
N ARG A 133 -1.65 6.09 -14.91
CA ARG A 133 -0.51 5.28 -14.47
C ARG A 133 -0.81 4.77 -13.07
N PRO A 134 -1.78 3.84 -12.91
CA PRO A 134 -2.07 3.27 -11.61
C PRO A 134 -0.78 2.70 -11.03
N LEU A 135 -0.41 3.18 -9.83
CA LEU A 135 0.60 2.50 -9.04
C LEU A 135 0.15 1.05 -8.89
N PRO A 136 1.06 0.06 -8.95
CA PRO A 136 0.71 -1.32 -8.62
C PRO A 136 -0.03 -1.30 -7.29
N GLU A 137 -1.20 -1.93 -7.22
CA GLU A 137 -1.88 -2.07 -5.94
C GLU A 137 -0.88 -2.67 -4.95
N PRO A 138 -0.72 -2.08 -3.74
CA PRO A 138 0.16 -2.67 -2.75
C PRO A 138 -0.27 -4.13 -2.55
N PRO A 139 0.66 -5.09 -2.56
CA PRO A 139 0.32 -6.50 -2.53
C PRO A 139 -0.58 -6.77 -1.33
N GLN A 140 -1.79 -7.27 -1.59
CA GLN A 140 -2.76 -7.55 -0.54
C GLN A 140 -2.17 -8.63 0.37
N ARG A 141 -1.84 -8.26 1.60
CA ARG A 141 -1.24 -9.18 2.55
C ARG A 141 -2.34 -10.05 3.18
N PRO A 142 -2.25 -11.39 3.07
CA PRO A 142 -3.20 -12.28 3.72
C PRO A 142 -3.14 -12.14 5.24
N VAL A 143 -4.26 -12.44 5.90
CA VAL A 143 -4.39 -12.42 7.36
C VAL A 143 -3.40 -13.40 8.00
N LEU A 144 -2.61 -12.92 8.97
CA LEU A 144 -1.63 -13.74 9.68
C LEU A 144 -2.29 -14.96 10.35
N PRO A 145 -1.60 -16.12 10.36
CA PRO A 145 -2.09 -17.27 11.10
C PRO A 145 -2.17 -16.95 12.60
N ARG A 146 -3.20 -17.50 13.26
CA ARG A 146 -3.33 -17.42 14.71
C ARG A 146 -2.45 -18.48 15.35
N PHE A 147 -1.72 -18.09 16.39
CA PHE A 147 -0.94 -19.01 17.21
C PHE A 147 -1.57 -19.10 18.58
N ALA A 148 -1.83 -20.32 19.04
CA ALA A 148 -2.49 -20.56 20.32
C ALA A 148 -1.71 -19.98 21.51
N TYR A 149 -0.39 -19.94 21.39
CA TYR A 149 0.51 -19.60 22.49
C TYR A 149 1.30 -18.31 22.26
N HIS A 150 1.10 -17.57 21.15
CA HIS A 150 1.91 -16.38 20.86
C HIS A 150 1.08 -15.30 20.16
N SER A 151 1.13 -14.06 20.67
CA SER A 151 0.38 -12.90 20.16
C SER A 151 0.89 -12.32 18.82
N LEU A 152 2.07 -12.76 18.39
CA LEU A 152 2.88 -12.27 17.25
C LEU A 152 3.57 -10.92 17.47
N VAL A 153 3.50 -10.37 18.68
CA VAL A 153 4.20 -9.14 19.04
C VAL A 153 5.70 -9.24 18.72
N GLY A 154 6.18 -8.28 17.93
CA GLY A 154 7.61 -8.06 17.69
C GLY A 154 8.33 -9.05 16.77
N VAL A 155 7.64 -10.08 16.22
CA VAL A 155 8.32 -11.18 15.50
C VAL A 155 7.86 -11.38 14.06
N VAL A 156 7.06 -10.46 13.52
CA VAL A 156 6.60 -10.50 12.13
C VAL A 156 6.74 -9.13 11.48
N ALA A 157 7.29 -9.11 10.28
CA ALA A 157 7.43 -7.90 9.48
C ALA A 157 6.82 -8.07 8.07
N PRO A 158 6.37 -6.96 7.45
CA PRO A 158 6.20 -6.86 6.00
C PRO A 158 7.37 -7.43 5.19
N ALA A 159 7.09 -8.25 4.18
CA ALA A 159 8.11 -8.72 3.23
C ALA A 159 7.50 -9.10 1.87
N ASP A 160 8.16 -8.73 0.79
CA ASP A 160 7.72 -9.03 -0.58
C ASP A 160 8.57 -10.15 -1.21
N GLU A 161 9.61 -10.60 -0.51
CA GLU A 161 10.46 -11.73 -0.88
C GLU A 161 9.74 -13.07 -0.68
N PRO A 162 10.02 -14.09 -1.53
CA PRO A 162 9.47 -15.43 -1.36
C PRO A 162 10.03 -16.09 -0.09
N CYS A 163 9.17 -16.78 0.64
CA CYS A 163 9.56 -17.56 1.81
C CYS A 163 10.60 -18.62 1.46
N VAL A 164 11.72 -18.67 2.19
CA VAL A 164 12.81 -19.65 1.94
C VAL A 164 12.36 -21.10 2.14
N CYS A 165 11.32 -21.32 2.94
CA CYS A 165 10.77 -22.65 3.23
C CYS A 165 9.81 -23.16 2.16
N CYS A 166 8.87 -22.33 1.69
CA CYS A 166 7.79 -22.77 0.78
C CYS A 166 7.78 -22.09 -0.60
N GLY A 167 8.68 -21.13 -0.85
CA GLY A 167 8.78 -20.38 -2.09
C GLY A 167 7.64 -19.40 -2.37
N GLN A 168 6.65 -19.28 -1.47
CA GLN A 168 5.50 -18.41 -1.67
C GLN A 168 5.79 -17.00 -1.19
N VAL A 169 5.40 -16.00 -1.98
CA VAL A 169 5.32 -14.59 -1.56
C VAL A 169 4.05 -14.43 -0.72
N ARG A 170 4.23 -14.18 0.59
CA ARG A 170 3.13 -14.12 1.56
C ARG A 170 2.84 -12.72 2.08
N GLY A 171 3.65 -11.72 1.71
CA GLY A 171 3.56 -10.37 2.28
C GLY A 171 4.15 -10.25 3.70
N TRP A 172 4.58 -11.36 4.31
CA TRP A 172 5.02 -11.44 5.70
C TRP A 172 6.23 -12.35 5.86
N VAL A 173 7.18 -11.92 6.69
CA VAL A 173 8.34 -12.70 7.13
C VAL A 173 8.35 -12.77 8.66
N TYR A 174 8.78 -13.91 9.18
CA TYR A 174 9.09 -14.09 10.59
C TYR A 174 10.50 -13.56 10.87
N THR A 175 10.64 -12.78 11.95
CA THR A 175 11.88 -12.09 12.33
C THR A 175 12.38 -12.49 13.72
N GLY A 176 11.74 -13.47 14.36
CA GLY A 176 12.17 -13.99 15.66
C GLY A 176 13.25 -15.08 15.55
N PRO A 177 13.60 -15.73 16.68
CA PRO A 177 14.65 -16.73 16.71
C PRO A 177 14.27 -18.01 15.95
N VAL A 178 15.26 -18.63 15.32
CA VAL A 178 15.18 -19.93 14.64
C VAL A 178 16.35 -20.77 15.12
N PHE A 179 16.10 -22.01 15.51
CA PHE A 179 17.09 -22.96 15.98
C PHE A 179 17.08 -24.21 15.10
N GLY A 180 18.25 -24.73 14.76
CA GLY A 180 18.42 -25.94 13.96
C GLY A 180 19.63 -25.86 13.04
N ALA A 181 20.40 -26.94 12.95
CA ALA A 181 21.67 -26.94 12.20
C ALA A 181 21.50 -26.66 10.69
N GLU A 182 20.35 -27.04 10.12
CA GLU A 182 20.01 -26.84 8.71
C GLU A 182 18.91 -25.77 8.53
N ALA A 183 18.51 -25.10 9.62
CA ALA A 183 17.48 -24.08 9.58
C ALA A 183 18.06 -22.74 9.07
N PRO A 184 17.35 -22.02 8.20
CA PRO A 184 17.80 -20.71 7.75
C PRO A 184 17.64 -19.67 8.87
N ASP A 185 18.60 -18.75 8.98
CA ASP A 185 18.61 -17.68 10.00
C ASP A 185 17.44 -16.69 9.84
N ALA A 186 16.90 -16.54 8.63
CA ALA A 186 15.81 -15.62 8.32
C ALA A 186 15.00 -16.07 7.08
N GLY A 187 13.90 -15.37 6.79
CA GLY A 187 13.15 -15.53 5.53
C GLY A 187 12.04 -16.60 5.58
N ILE A 188 11.78 -17.21 6.73
CA ILE A 188 10.64 -18.11 6.93
C ILE A 188 9.36 -17.27 7.05
N CYS A 189 8.27 -17.64 6.39
CA CYS A 189 6.98 -16.97 6.60
C CYS A 189 6.24 -17.56 7.82
N PRO A 190 5.39 -16.77 8.51
CA PRO A 190 4.63 -17.23 9.68
C PRO A 190 3.77 -18.47 9.40
N TYR A 191 3.30 -18.65 8.17
CA TYR A 191 2.52 -19.84 7.77
C TYR A 191 3.34 -21.13 7.82
N CYS A 192 4.63 -21.09 7.46
CA CYS A 192 5.48 -22.27 7.55
C CYS A 192 5.75 -22.69 8.99
N ILE A 193 5.71 -21.75 9.94
CA ILE A 193 5.73 -22.03 11.37
C ILE A 193 4.39 -22.66 11.78
N ALA A 194 3.28 -21.98 11.50
CA ALA A 194 1.94 -22.44 11.92
C ALA A 194 1.60 -23.86 11.45
N PHE A 195 1.97 -24.21 10.22
CA PHE A 195 1.71 -25.53 9.64
C PHE A 195 2.84 -26.55 9.86
N GLY A 196 3.87 -26.21 10.64
CA GLY A 196 5.01 -27.09 10.93
C GLY A 196 5.86 -27.45 9.71
N LYS A 197 5.75 -26.71 8.61
CA LYS A 197 6.52 -26.98 7.38
C LYS A 197 8.00 -26.70 7.56
N ALA A 198 8.34 -25.64 8.29
CA ALA A 198 9.73 -25.31 8.57
C ALA A 198 10.37 -26.37 9.48
N ALA A 199 9.67 -26.80 10.53
CA ALA A 199 10.11 -27.90 11.38
C ALA A 199 10.30 -29.20 10.59
N ALA A 200 9.31 -29.60 9.78
CA ALA A 200 9.38 -30.82 8.99
C ALA A 200 10.49 -30.79 7.91
N ARG A 201 10.80 -29.62 7.35
CA ARG A 201 11.78 -29.47 6.26
C ARG A 201 13.21 -29.35 6.77
N TYR A 202 13.42 -28.64 7.88
CA TYR A 202 14.76 -28.25 8.34
C TYR A 202 15.12 -28.81 9.72
N GLY A 203 14.19 -29.51 10.39
CA GLY A 203 14.32 -29.82 11.82
C GLY A 203 14.34 -28.56 12.69
N ALA A 204 13.71 -27.47 12.23
CA ALA A 204 13.74 -26.19 12.92
C ALA A 204 12.83 -26.19 14.16
N THR A 205 13.33 -25.66 15.26
CA THR A 205 12.54 -25.21 16.40
C THR A 205 12.62 -23.69 16.52
N PHE A 206 11.63 -23.10 17.19
CA PHE A 206 11.52 -21.65 17.39
C PHE A 206 11.60 -21.26 18.86
N ASN A 207 11.55 -22.27 19.74
CA ASN A 207 11.66 -22.17 21.18
C ASN A 207 12.56 -23.31 21.68
N ASP A 208 13.09 -23.16 22.89
CA ASP A 208 14.06 -24.08 23.48
C ASP A 208 13.56 -24.63 24.83
N VAL A 209 13.32 -23.74 25.81
CA VAL A 209 12.98 -24.14 27.18
C VAL A 209 11.49 -23.99 27.45
N ILE A 210 10.87 -25.04 27.99
CA ILE A 210 9.50 -25.02 28.54
C ILE A 210 9.60 -25.20 30.06
N ASP A 211 9.02 -24.28 30.82
CA ASP A 211 9.06 -24.28 32.28
C ASP A 211 7.84 -25.03 32.85
N GLY A 212 8.04 -26.34 33.07
CA GLY A 212 7.05 -27.25 33.64
C GLY A 212 6.67 -28.40 32.70
N ASP A 213 5.85 -29.31 33.22
CA ASP A 213 5.40 -30.50 32.48
C ASP A 213 4.12 -30.21 31.70
N VAL A 214 4.17 -30.45 30.39
CA VAL A 214 3.03 -30.38 29.49
C VAL A 214 2.97 -31.64 28.62
N PRO A 215 1.80 -32.02 28.08
CA PRO A 215 1.71 -33.13 27.13
C PRO A 215 2.66 -32.96 25.94
N ASP A 216 3.20 -34.06 25.41
CA ASP A 216 4.16 -34.06 24.28
C ASP A 216 3.64 -33.28 23.05
N GLU A 217 2.33 -33.32 22.81
CA GLU A 217 1.72 -32.57 21.70
C GLU A 217 1.76 -31.05 21.90
N VAL A 218 1.67 -30.59 23.15
CA VAL A 218 1.79 -29.18 23.53
C VAL A 218 3.25 -28.77 23.40
N ALA A 219 4.17 -29.56 23.96
CA ALA A 219 5.61 -29.30 23.85
C ALA A 219 6.03 -29.16 22.38
N ARG A 220 5.64 -30.11 21.52
CA ARG A 220 5.87 -30.03 20.08
C ARG A 220 5.19 -28.83 19.41
N GLY A 221 3.99 -28.45 19.86
CA GLY A 221 3.31 -27.25 19.41
C GLY A 221 4.10 -25.96 19.71
N ILE A 222 4.69 -25.86 20.89
CA ILE A 222 5.54 -24.73 21.30
C ILE A 222 6.85 -24.71 20.52
N LEU A 223 7.53 -25.84 20.44
CA LEU A 223 8.87 -25.92 19.84
C LEU A 223 8.83 -25.73 18.32
N GLU A 224 7.88 -26.36 17.62
CA GLU A 224 7.92 -26.47 16.14
C GLU A 224 6.90 -25.57 15.43
N ARG A 225 5.84 -25.14 16.12
CA ARG A 225 4.67 -24.50 15.49
C ARG A 225 4.25 -23.20 16.14
N THR A 226 5.06 -22.67 17.04
CA THR A 226 4.83 -21.39 17.71
C THR A 226 6.03 -20.49 17.51
N PRO A 227 5.85 -19.22 17.08
CA PRO A 227 6.91 -18.22 17.00
C PRO A 227 7.68 -18.11 18.33
N GLY A 228 8.97 -17.82 18.21
CA GLY A 228 9.85 -17.70 19.36
C GLY A 228 9.70 -16.38 20.08
N ILE A 229 9.97 -16.39 21.39
CA ILE A 229 10.05 -15.16 22.18
C ILE A 229 11.33 -14.41 21.77
N PRO A 230 11.25 -13.14 21.34
CA PRO A 230 12.42 -12.37 20.98
C PRO A 230 13.23 -12.04 22.25
N SER A 231 14.33 -12.77 22.46
CA SER A 231 15.24 -12.62 23.60
C SER A 231 16.69 -12.81 23.18
N TRP A 232 17.59 -12.17 23.91
CA TRP A 232 19.04 -12.37 23.81
C TRP A 232 19.53 -13.58 24.61
N GLN A 233 18.73 -14.04 25.58
CA GLN A 233 18.99 -15.26 26.35
C GLN A 233 18.07 -16.39 25.84
N SER A 234 18.13 -17.57 26.46
CA SER A 234 17.17 -18.65 26.20
C SER A 234 15.90 -18.39 27.02
N PRO A 235 14.81 -17.85 26.42
CA PRO A 235 13.60 -17.56 27.16
C PRO A 235 12.90 -18.86 27.58
N ARG A 236 12.22 -18.81 28.72
CA ARG A 236 11.46 -19.93 29.27
C ARG A 236 9.99 -19.76 28.91
N TRP A 237 9.42 -20.78 28.28
CA TRP A 237 8.00 -20.79 28.00
C TRP A 237 7.20 -21.22 29.22
N LEU A 238 6.44 -20.30 29.81
CA LEU A 238 5.70 -20.59 31.04
C LEU A 238 4.52 -21.54 30.80
N THR A 239 4.24 -22.39 31.79
CA THR A 239 3.12 -23.34 31.80
C THR A 239 2.19 -23.07 32.98
N HIS A 240 0.91 -23.42 32.86
CA HIS A 240 -0.09 -23.30 33.93
C HIS A 240 -1.33 -24.15 33.61
N CYS A 241 -1.99 -24.71 34.64
CA CYS A 241 -3.14 -25.60 34.47
C CYS A 241 -2.88 -26.82 33.56
N GLY A 242 -1.64 -27.32 33.50
CA GLY A 242 -1.27 -28.47 32.67
C GLY A 242 -1.19 -28.16 31.16
N ASP A 243 -1.15 -26.88 30.78
CA ASP A 243 -0.97 -26.42 29.40
C ASP A 243 0.08 -25.30 29.33
N ALA A 244 0.59 -25.01 28.13
CA ALA A 244 1.46 -23.86 27.91
C ALA A 244 0.66 -22.55 27.94
N ALA A 245 1.26 -21.50 28.50
CA ALA A 245 0.67 -20.18 28.51
C ALA A 245 0.89 -19.45 27.18
N GLU A 246 0.02 -18.50 26.87
CA GLU A 246 0.16 -17.61 25.72
C GLU A 246 1.12 -16.47 26.05
N TYR A 247 2.23 -16.36 25.32
CA TYR A 247 3.10 -15.19 25.35
C TYR A 247 2.41 -13.98 24.73
N LEU A 248 2.39 -12.87 25.47
CA LEU A 248 1.71 -11.65 25.07
C LEU A 248 2.69 -10.59 24.59
N GLU A 249 3.70 -10.27 25.40
CA GLU A 249 4.69 -9.24 25.10
C GLU A 249 5.91 -9.36 26.02
N ALA A 250 7.00 -8.73 25.60
CA ALA A 250 8.13 -8.42 26.45
C ALA A 250 7.94 -7.01 27.00
N LEU A 251 8.18 -6.85 28.30
CA LEU A 251 8.20 -5.56 28.98
C LEU A 251 9.64 -5.11 29.11
N ASP A 252 9.92 -3.89 28.66
CA ASP A 252 11.20 -3.23 28.86
C ASP A 252 11.09 -2.11 29.91
N ALA A 253 12.17 -1.93 30.67
CA ALA A 253 12.33 -0.77 31.56
C ALA A 253 13.19 0.33 30.90
N ASP A 254 14.20 -0.08 30.11
CA ASP A 254 15.19 0.80 29.48
C ASP A 254 15.50 0.38 28.02
N GLY A 255 14.53 -0.20 27.30
CA GLY A 255 14.68 -0.63 25.90
C GLY A 255 15.34 -2.01 25.70
N GLN A 256 15.56 -2.77 26.78
CA GLN A 256 15.86 -4.21 26.73
C GLN A 256 14.77 -4.99 27.46
N PRO A 257 14.32 -6.17 26.95
CA PRO A 257 13.36 -7.02 27.64
C PRO A 257 13.82 -7.34 29.06
N ALA A 258 13.09 -6.82 30.05
CA ALA A 258 13.35 -7.06 31.46
C ALA A 258 12.40 -8.12 32.04
N SER A 259 11.22 -8.30 31.43
CA SER A 259 10.22 -9.28 31.86
C SER A 259 9.36 -9.75 30.70
N TYR A 260 8.82 -10.96 30.78
CA TYR A 260 7.98 -11.54 29.74
C TYR A 260 6.61 -11.86 30.31
N LEU A 261 5.57 -11.34 29.67
CA LEU A 261 4.19 -11.50 30.12
C LEU A 261 3.51 -12.64 29.35
N PHE A 262 2.86 -13.53 30.11
CA PHE A 262 2.08 -14.63 29.60
C PHE A 262 0.67 -14.63 30.20
N ARG A 263 -0.23 -15.36 29.54
CA ARG A 263 -1.59 -15.62 30.03
C ARG A 263 -1.91 -17.11 29.94
N CYS A 264 -2.35 -17.69 31.05
CA CYS A 264 -2.89 -19.05 31.04
C CYS A 264 -4.13 -19.11 30.15
N ARG A 265 -4.12 -20.01 29.16
CA ARG A 265 -5.21 -20.18 28.20
C ARG A 265 -6.44 -20.88 28.80
N VAL A 266 -6.27 -21.56 29.93
CA VAL A 266 -7.34 -22.30 30.62
C VAL A 266 -8.12 -21.41 31.58
N CYS A 267 -7.43 -20.69 32.48
CA CYS A 267 -8.08 -19.91 33.54
C CYS A 267 -7.91 -18.39 33.40
N GLY A 268 -7.11 -17.91 32.44
CA GLY A 268 -6.89 -16.48 32.21
C GLY A 268 -5.86 -15.81 33.13
N THR A 269 -5.26 -16.54 34.08
CA THR A 269 -4.26 -15.99 35.02
C THR A 269 -3.06 -15.43 34.26
N SER A 270 -2.65 -14.21 34.59
CA SER A 270 -1.41 -13.61 34.11
C SER A 270 -0.21 -14.22 34.83
N LEU A 271 0.83 -14.56 34.06
CA LEU A 271 2.09 -15.09 34.55
C LEU A 271 3.21 -14.20 34.01
N ALA A 272 4.27 -14.01 34.76
CA ALA A 272 5.44 -13.29 34.26
C ALA A 272 6.70 -13.78 34.96
N TYR A 273 7.82 -13.63 34.27
CA TYR A 273 9.14 -13.78 34.88
C TYR A 273 10.08 -12.70 34.33
N SER A 274 11.13 -12.43 35.08
CA SER A 274 12.19 -11.48 34.74
C SER A 274 13.50 -12.24 34.57
N ASP A 275 14.30 -11.87 33.56
CA ASP A 275 15.64 -12.47 33.32
C ASP A 275 16.70 -11.95 34.33
N PHE A 276 16.37 -10.93 35.13
CA PHE A 276 17.24 -10.36 36.15
C PHE A 276 16.75 -10.70 37.57
N THR A 277 17.52 -11.52 38.28
CA THR A 277 17.71 -11.43 39.74
C THR A 277 19.18 -11.30 40.04
#